data_AF-A0A966TMK8-F1
#
_entry.id   AF-A0A966TMK8-F1
#
_cell.length_a   1.000
_cell.length_b   1.000
_cell.length_c   1.000
_cell.angle_alpha   90.00
_cell.angle_beta   90.00
_cell.angle_gamma   90.00
#
_symmetry.space_group_name_H-M   'P 1'
#
loop_
_entity.id
_entity.type
_entity.pdbx_description
1 polymer ?
#
loop_
_entity_poly.entity_id
_entity_poly.type
_entity_poly.pdbx_seq_one_letter_code
_entity_poly.pdbx_strand_id
1 'polypeptide(L)'
;MGLQRVVRSCVVDAPIERVWEVLRDFNSHDQWHTVVAQSAIEDQKTSDRVGCVRNFTLADGNHVREMLLSLSDKDYVSTYTIVEATVPLMRYVATVTLKPVTDG
;
A
#
# COMPACT_ATOMS: atom_id res chain seq x y z
N MET A 1 22.08 5.16 13.05
CA MET A 1 21.09 5.70 12.08
C MET A 1 19.76 5.87 12.80
N GLY A 2 19.18 7.06 12.78
CA GLY A 2 17.87 7.33 13.36
C GLY A 2 16.74 6.86 12.45
N LEU A 3 15.55 6.63 13.03
CA LEU A 3 14.36 6.35 12.24
C LEU A 3 13.97 7.61 11.46
N GLN A 4 13.71 7.47 10.16
CA GLN A 4 13.22 8.56 9.33
C GLN A 4 11.70 8.47 9.20
N ARG A 5 11.03 9.63 9.26
CA ARG A 5 9.60 9.77 9.01
C ARG A 5 9.38 10.76 7.89
N VAL A 6 8.67 10.34 6.85
CA VAL A 6 8.27 11.18 5.71
C VAL A 6 6.76 11.20 5.63
N VAL A 7 6.19 12.37 5.34
CA VAL A 7 4.76 12.56 5.08
C VAL A 7 4.60 13.28 3.74
N ARG A 8 3.63 12.82 2.96
CA ARG A 8 3.20 13.42 1.68
C ARG A 8 1.68 13.34 1.59
N SER A 9 1.08 14.28 0.90
CA SER A 9 -0.35 14.33 0.62
C SER A 9 -0.59 14.95 -0.76
N CYS A 10 -1.73 14.60 -1.36
CA CYS A 10 -2.25 15.20 -2.58
C CYS A 10 -3.78 15.15 -2.55
N VAL A 11 -4.42 15.88 -3.46
CA VAL A 11 -5.87 15.81 -3.68
C VAL A 11 -6.12 14.98 -4.93
N VAL A 12 -7.09 14.07 -4.85
CA VAL A 12 -7.59 13.29 -5.98
C VAL A 12 -9.02 13.76 -6.24
N ASP A 13 -9.29 14.22 -7.46
CA ASP A 13 -10.61 14.69 -7.89
C ASP A 13 -11.53 13.51 -8.21
N ALA A 14 -11.95 12.79 -7.15
CA ALA A 14 -12.84 11.64 -7.22
C ALA A 14 -13.52 11.40 -5.85
N PRO A 15 -14.70 10.74 -5.82
CA PRO A 15 -15.32 10.30 -4.57
C PRO A 15 -14.38 9.39 -3.77
N ILE A 16 -14.36 9.57 -2.44
CA ILE A 16 -13.45 8.84 -1.55
C ILE A 16 -13.66 7.32 -1.66
N GLU A 17 -14.89 6.87 -1.82
CA GLU A 17 -15.26 5.46 -1.95
C GLU A 17 -14.59 4.84 -3.18
N ARG A 18 -14.55 5.56 -4.30
CA ARG A 18 -13.95 5.09 -5.54
C ARG A 18 -12.42 5.01 -5.45
N VAL A 19 -11.80 5.98 -4.78
CA VAL A 19 -10.35 5.93 -4.52
C VAL A 19 -10.04 4.78 -3.54
N TRP A 20 -10.89 4.59 -2.54
CA TRP A 20 -10.72 3.54 -1.54
C TRP A 20 -10.89 2.14 -2.12
N GLU A 21 -11.84 1.92 -3.02
CA GLU A 21 -12.00 0.62 -3.71
C GLU A 21 -10.69 0.13 -4.35
N VAL A 22 -9.90 1.06 -4.90
CA VAL A 22 -8.58 0.74 -5.45
C VAL A 22 -7.56 0.49 -4.34
N LEU A 23 -7.47 1.38 -3.34
CA LEU A 23 -6.42 1.31 -2.32
C LEU A 23 -6.64 0.22 -1.26
N ARG A 24 -7.89 -0.19 -1.02
CA ARG A 24 -8.24 -1.26 -0.07
C ARG A 24 -7.86 -2.64 -0.60
N ASP A 25 -7.85 -2.79 -1.92
CA ASP A 25 -7.21 -3.95 -2.55
C ASP A 25 -5.70 -3.81 -2.40
N PHE A 26 -5.15 -4.46 -1.37
CA PHE A 26 -3.71 -4.39 -1.08
C PHE A 26 -2.83 -4.87 -2.25
N ASN A 27 -3.37 -5.67 -3.17
CA ASN A 27 -2.62 -6.14 -4.33
C ASN A 27 -2.68 -5.22 -5.55
N SER A 28 -3.48 -4.15 -5.53
CA SER A 28 -3.76 -3.32 -6.71
C SER A 28 -2.58 -2.45 -7.19
N HIS A 29 -1.38 -2.63 -6.63
CA HIS A 29 -0.24 -1.76 -6.88
C HIS A 29 0.15 -1.67 -8.35
N ASP A 30 0.08 -2.78 -9.08
CA ASP A 30 0.34 -2.83 -10.52
C ASP A 30 -0.72 -2.08 -11.37
N GLN A 31 -1.88 -1.74 -10.82
CA GLN A 31 -2.94 -1.04 -11.52
C GLN A 31 -2.76 0.49 -11.51
N TRP A 32 -2.04 1.04 -10.53
CA TRP A 32 -1.91 2.50 -10.36
C TRP A 32 -0.50 2.98 -10.04
N HIS A 33 0.36 2.12 -9.49
CA HIS A 33 1.72 2.48 -9.12
C HIS A 33 2.67 2.17 -10.28
N THR A 34 3.02 3.20 -11.05
CA THR A 34 3.74 3.08 -12.34
C THR A 34 5.09 2.35 -12.30
N VAL A 35 5.73 2.25 -11.14
CA VAL A 35 7.01 1.54 -10.98
C VAL A 35 6.88 0.05 -10.65
N VAL A 36 5.66 -0.44 -10.43
CA VAL A 36 5.38 -1.85 -10.15
C VAL A 36 5.09 -2.57 -11.46
N ALA A 37 5.85 -3.63 -11.75
CA ALA A 37 5.69 -4.41 -12.98
C ALA A 37 4.63 -5.52 -12.85
N GLN A 38 4.59 -6.17 -11.69
CA GLN A 38 3.64 -7.24 -11.37
C GLN A 38 3.50 -7.36 -9.85
N SER A 39 2.30 -7.74 -9.37
CA SER A 39 2.04 -7.98 -7.94
C SER A 39 1.11 -9.18 -7.75
N ALA A 40 1.41 -10.02 -6.77
CA ALA A 40 0.56 -11.14 -6.39
C ALA A 40 0.46 -11.30 -4.87
N ILE A 41 -0.69 -11.77 -4.39
CA ILE A 41 -0.87 -12.19 -2.99
C ILE A 41 -0.36 -13.62 -2.82
N GLU A 42 0.46 -13.82 -1.79
CA GLU A 42 0.97 -15.13 -1.40
C GLU A 42 -0.09 -15.98 -0.68
N ASP A 43 0.17 -17.30 -0.58
CA ASP A 43 -0.63 -18.26 0.18
C ASP A 43 -2.12 -18.36 -0.24
N GLN A 44 -2.48 -17.91 -1.45
CA GLN A 44 -3.88 -17.87 -1.92
C GLN A 44 -4.82 -17.10 -0.96
N LYS A 45 -4.27 -16.16 -0.20
CA LYS A 45 -5.06 -15.28 0.68
C LYS A 45 -5.79 -14.22 -0.15
N THR A 46 -6.81 -13.62 0.46
CA THR A 46 -7.43 -12.41 -0.10
C THR A 46 -6.56 -11.19 0.22
N SER A 47 -6.58 -10.20 -0.67
CA SER A 47 -5.77 -8.99 -0.53
C SER A 47 -6.22 -8.08 0.62
N ASP A 48 -7.46 -8.22 1.09
CA ASP A 48 -8.02 -7.47 2.21
C ASP A 48 -7.80 -8.13 3.59
N ARG A 49 -7.16 -9.31 3.63
CA ARG A 49 -6.93 -10.04 4.88
C ARG A 49 -5.67 -9.55 5.59
N VAL A 50 -5.83 -8.99 6.80
CA VAL A 50 -4.69 -8.65 7.67
C VAL A 50 -3.76 -9.88 7.84
N GLY A 51 -2.46 -9.66 7.64
CA GLY A 51 -1.43 -10.70 7.62
C GLY A 51 -1.23 -11.38 6.25
N CYS A 52 -1.95 -10.98 5.21
CA CYS A 52 -1.59 -11.35 3.84
C CYS A 52 -0.27 -10.66 3.45
N VAL A 53 0.47 -11.32 2.56
CA VAL A 53 1.72 -10.80 2.01
C VAL A 53 1.50 -10.59 0.52
N ARG A 54 1.77 -9.38 0.05
CA ARG A 54 1.92 -9.11 -1.37
C ARG A 54 3.37 -9.20 -1.75
N ASN A 55 3.62 -9.76 -2.92
CA ASN A 55 4.92 -9.98 -3.47
C ASN A 55 4.96 -9.37 -4.88
N PHE A 56 5.83 -8.38 -5.06
CA PHE A 56 5.89 -7.62 -6.30
C PHE A 56 7.31 -7.35 -6.77
N THR A 57 7.41 -7.20 -8.09
CA THR A 57 8.65 -6.82 -8.78
C THR A 57 8.52 -5.40 -9.29
N LEU A 58 9.54 -4.59 -9.04
CA LEU A 58 9.66 -3.25 -9.60
C LEU A 58 10.17 -3.32 -11.04
N ALA A 59 9.90 -2.28 -11.83
CA ALA A 59 10.32 -2.20 -13.23
C ALA A 59 11.85 -2.29 -13.43
N ASP A 60 12.64 -2.00 -12.41
CA ASP A 60 14.11 -2.11 -12.41
C ASP A 60 14.62 -3.52 -12.00
N GLY A 61 13.72 -4.46 -11.76
CA GLY A 61 14.01 -5.83 -11.34
C GLY A 61 14.15 -6.02 -9.84
N ASN A 62 14.08 -4.96 -9.03
CA ASN A 62 14.06 -5.09 -7.57
C ASN A 62 12.79 -5.81 -7.10
N HIS A 63 12.91 -6.48 -5.97
CA HIS A 63 11.86 -7.30 -5.41
C HIS A 63 11.49 -6.83 -4.01
N VAL A 64 10.20 -6.83 -3.70
CA VAL A 64 9.68 -6.39 -2.41
C VAL A 64 8.52 -7.29 -1.98
N ARG A 65 8.55 -7.70 -0.71
CA ARG A 65 7.45 -8.38 -0.03
C ARG A 65 6.95 -7.51 1.11
N GLU A 66 5.64 -7.29 1.14
CA GLU A 66 5.00 -6.47 2.14
C GLU A 66 3.82 -7.18 2.78
N MET A 67 3.70 -7.04 4.09
CA MET A 67 2.62 -7.63 4.88
C MET A 67 1.62 -6.56 5.31
N LEU A 68 0.34 -6.82 5.10
CA LEU A 68 -0.74 -5.97 5.57
C LEU A 68 -0.88 -6.07 7.10
N LEU A 69 -0.70 -4.97 7.81
CA LEU A 69 -0.77 -4.89 9.27
C LEU A 69 -2.16 -4.49 9.78
N SER A 70 -2.85 -3.61 9.07
CA SER A 70 -4.20 -3.18 9.41
C SER A 70 -4.94 -2.65 8.18
N LEU A 71 -6.25 -2.89 8.12
CA LEU A 71 -7.14 -2.31 7.12
C LEU A 71 -8.44 -1.87 7.84
N SER A 72 -8.83 -0.60 7.66
CA SER A 72 -10.07 -0.04 8.20
C SER A 72 -10.86 0.63 7.08
N ASP A 73 -11.92 -0.04 6.64
CA ASP A 73 -12.89 0.53 5.68
C ASP A 73 -13.65 1.72 6.29
N LYS A 74 -13.86 1.73 7.61
CA LYS A 74 -14.55 2.80 8.32
C LYS A 74 -13.73 4.10 8.33
N ASP A 75 -12.42 3.98 8.58
CA ASP A 75 -11.54 5.13 8.74
C ASP A 75 -10.75 5.46 7.46
N TYR A 76 -10.91 4.66 6.40
CA TYR A 76 -10.16 4.75 5.16
C TYR A 76 -8.64 4.70 5.36
N VAL A 77 -8.18 3.73 6.17
CA VAL A 77 -6.77 3.55 6.53
C VAL A 77 -6.26 2.16 6.20
N SER A 78 -5.08 2.09 5.59
CA SER A 78 -4.31 0.85 5.40
C SER A 78 -2.89 1.05 5.90
N THR A 79 -2.36 0.08 6.67
CA THR A 79 -0.97 0.09 7.16
C THR A 79 -0.29 -1.23 6.82
N TYR A 80 0.95 -1.16 6.36
CA TYR A 80 1.75 -2.34 5.97
C TYR A 80 3.22 -2.16 6.31
N THR A 81 3.97 -3.26 6.29
CA THR A 81 5.42 -3.30 6.50
C THR A 81 6.11 -4.06 5.39
N ILE A 82 7.33 -3.65 5.04
CA ILE A 82 8.21 -4.49 4.23
C ILE A 82 8.74 -5.61 5.14
N VAL A 83 8.62 -6.85 4.69
CA VAL A 83 9.17 -8.04 5.38
C VAL A 83 10.44 -8.55 4.71
N GLU A 84 10.60 -8.29 3.42
CA GLU A 84 11.78 -8.65 2.63
C GLU A 84 11.88 -7.70 1.43
N ALA A 85 13.09 -7.22 1.11
CA ALA A 85 13.32 -6.41 -0.07
C ALA A 85 14.77 -6.44 -0.52
N THR A 86 15.00 -6.30 -1.83
CA THR A 86 16.34 -6.12 -2.40
C THR A 86 16.82 -4.67 -2.31
N VAL A 87 15.90 -3.72 -2.13
CA VAL A 87 16.22 -2.30 -1.88
C VAL A 87 16.68 -2.11 -0.43
N PRO A 88 17.53 -1.11 -0.13
CA PRO A 88 18.10 -0.90 1.21
C PRO A 88 17.12 -0.24 2.20
N LEU A 89 15.89 -0.74 2.24
CA LEU A 89 14.85 -0.31 3.18
C LEU A 89 14.76 -1.32 4.33
N MET A 90 14.93 -0.83 5.55
CA MET A 90 14.85 -1.64 6.76
C MET A 90 13.88 -1.01 7.74
N ARG A 91 13.14 -1.85 8.49
CA ARG A 91 12.18 -1.42 9.52
C ARG A 91 11.14 -0.43 8.96
N TYR A 92 10.71 -0.67 7.74
CA TYR A 92 9.78 0.20 7.01
C TYR A 92 8.34 -0.10 7.40
N VAL A 93 7.61 0.94 7.79
CA VAL A 93 6.15 0.89 7.97
C VAL A 93 5.56 2.07 7.22
N ALA A 94 4.52 1.81 6.44
CA ALA A 94 3.77 2.85 5.75
C ALA A 94 2.29 2.77 6.12
N THR A 95 1.68 3.95 6.20
CA THR A 95 0.25 4.12 6.40
C THR A 95 -0.30 5.03 5.31
N VAL A 96 -1.35 4.58 4.64
CA VAL A 96 -2.13 5.36 3.69
C VAL A 96 -3.46 5.71 4.35
N THR A 97 -3.87 6.96 4.23
CA THR A 97 -5.13 7.46 4.79
C THR A 97 -5.81 8.33 3.74
N LEU A 98 -7.09 8.06 3.47
CA LEU A 98 -7.93 8.99 2.70
C LEU A 98 -8.77 9.85 3.64
N LYS A 99 -9.03 11.08 3.22
CA LYS A 99 -9.94 12.00 3.89
C LYS A 99 -10.81 12.68 2.85
N PRO A 100 -12.11 12.84 3.08
CA PRO A 100 -12.94 13.60 2.17
C PRO A 100 -12.48 15.07 2.18
N VAL A 101 -12.40 15.65 0.99
CA VAL A 101 -12.25 17.09 0.81
C VAL A 101 -13.65 17.62 0.55
N THR A 102 -14.15 18.48 1.44
CA THR A 102 -15.49 19.07 1.34
C THR A 102 -15.37 20.57 1.23
N ASP A 103 -16.02 21.16 0.24
CA ASP A 103 -16.34 22.59 0.27
C ASP A 103 -17.63 22.75 1.08
N GLY A 104 -17.57 23.55 2.15
CA GLY A 104 -18.70 23.78 3.06
C GLY A 104 -19.80 24.65 2.47
#